data_AF-A0A484IDK0-F1
#
_entry.id   AF-A0A484IDK0-F1
#
_cell.length_a   1.000
_cell.length_b   1.000
_cell.length_c   1.000
_cell.angle_alpha   90.00
_cell.angle_beta   90.00
_cell.angle_gamma   90.00
#
_symmetry.space_group_name_H-M   'P 1'
#
loop_
_entity.id
_entity.type
_entity.pdbx_description
1 polymer ?
#
loop_
_entity_poly.entity_id
_entity_poly.type
_entity_poly.pdbx_seq_one_letter_code
_entity_poly.pdbx_strand_id
1 'polypeptide(L)' 'MNDKDLNIVWVCTQCSQNFLFYSDIQDHKASTGHSRIYKFDLLSGRMIDKIEMS' A
#
# COMPACT_ATOMS: atom_id res chain seq x y z
N MET A 1 5.04 16.69 2.71
CA MET A 1 5.24 15.23 2.88
C MET A 1 5.85 15.06 4.26
N ASN A 2 5.16 14.39 5.19
CA ASN A 2 5.66 14.21 6.56
C ASN A 2 6.69 13.07 6.54
N ASP A 3 7.88 13.27 7.10
CA ASP A 3 9.00 12.33 7.07
C ASP A 3 8.69 10.92 7.60
N LYS A 4 7.58 10.77 8.34
CA LYS A 4 7.09 9.48 8.84
C LYS A 4 6.46 8.60 7.76
N ASP A 5 5.96 9.17 6.67
CA ASP A 5 5.30 8.41 5.59
C ASP A 5 6.29 7.86 4.56
N LEU A 6 7.56 8.28 4.60
CA LEU A 6 8.58 7.84 3.63
C LEU A 6 8.98 6.36 3.81
N ASN A 7 8.72 5.79 4.98
CA ASN A 7 9.10 4.42 5.33
C ASN A 7 7.96 3.42 5.17
N ILE A 8 6.87 3.82 4.52
CA ILE A 8 5.68 2.97 4.39
C ILE A 8 5.63 2.41 2.97
N VAL A 9 5.58 1.09 2.86
CA VAL A 9 5.28 0.42 1.59
C VAL A 9 3.91 -0.22 1.64
N TRP A 10 3.18 -0.08 0.55
CA TRP A 10 1.84 -0.63 0.38
C TRP A 10 1.93 -1.77 -0.61
N VAL A 11 1.36 -2.91 -0.29
CA VAL A 11 1.48 -4.13 -1.11
C VAL A 11 0.09 -4.65 -1.43
N CYS A 12 -0.25 -4.71 -2.71
CA CYS A 12 -1.46 -5.35 -3.15
C CYS A 12 -1.35 -6.87 -2.95
N THR A 13 -2.28 -7.44 -2.20
CA THR A 13 -2.27 -8.88 -1.90
C THR A 13 -2.80 -9.75 -3.03
N GLN A 14 -3.46 -9.13 -4.02
CA GLN A 14 -4.05 -9.83 -5.15
C GLN A 14 -3.03 -10.08 -6.27
N CYS A 15 -2.08 -9.17 -6.47
CA CYS A 15 -1.04 -9.28 -7.50
C CYS A 15 0.40 -9.15 -6.96
N SER A 16 0.57 -8.99 -5.64
CA SER A 16 1.86 -8.80 -4.96
C SER A 16 2.65 -7.56 -5.41
N GLN A 17 1.98 -6.60 -6.07
CA GLN A 17 2.60 -5.35 -6.50
C GLN A 17 2.79 -4.40 -5.31
N ASN A 18 3.92 -3.69 -5.26
CA ASN A 18 4.27 -2.75 -4.20
C ASN A 18 4.17 -1.30 -4.68
N PHE A 19 3.79 -0.41 -3.77
CA PHE A 19 3.54 1.01 -4.00
C PHE A 19 4.10 1.82 -2.83
N LEU A 20 4.72 2.95 -3.14
CA LEU A 20 5.23 3.88 -2.12
C LEU A 20 4.25 5.02 -1.85
N PHE A 21 3.37 5.33 -2.81
CA PHE A 21 2.42 6.43 -2.71
C PHE A 21 0.99 5.92 -2.74
N TYR A 22 0.12 6.59 -1.97
CA TYR A 22 -1.30 6.27 -1.93
C TYR A 22 -2.00 6.52 -3.28
N SER A 23 -1.52 7.50 -4.07
CA SER A 23 -2.05 7.79 -5.40
C SER A 23 -1.91 6.61 -6.36
N ASP A 24 -0.77 5.91 -6.32
CA ASP A 24 -0.54 4.75 -7.19
C ASP A 24 -1.49 3.59 -6.85
N ILE A 25 -1.88 3.48 -5.59
CA ILE A 25 -2.83 2.47 -5.12
C ILE A 25 -4.24 2.78 -5.64
N GLN A 26 -4.62 4.06 -5.64
CA GLN A 26 -5.90 4.50 -6.20
C GLN A 26 -5.98 4.24 -7.70
N ASP A 27 -4.91 4.57 -8.44
CA ASP A 27 -4.81 4.26 -9.87
C ASP A 27 -4.82 2.76 -10.13
N HIS A 28 -4.05 1.99 -9.35
CA HIS A 28 -4.04 0.54 -9.40
C HIS A 28 -5.43 -0.06 -9.18
N LYS A 29 -6.18 0.43 -8.17
CA LYS A 29 -7.57 0.00 -7.92
C LYS A 29 -8.46 0.32 -9.13
N ALA A 30 -8.34 1.52 -9.69
CA ALA A 30 -9.15 1.93 -10.85
C ALA A 30 -8.86 1.08 -12.11
N SER A 31 -7.59 0.72 -12.32
CA SER A 31 -7.16 -0.06 -13.49
C SER A 31 -7.45 -1.56 -13.37
N THR A 32 -7.26 -2.14 -12.18
CA THR A 32 -7.30 -3.60 -11.98
C THR A 32 -8.52 -4.09 -11.21
N GLY A 33 -9.21 -3.20 -10.48
CA GLY A 33 -10.27 -3.57 -9.55
C GLY A 33 -9.76 -4.20 -8.25
N HIS A 34 -8.44 -4.21 -8.00
CA HIS A 34 -7.88 -4.72 -6.75
C HIS A 34 -8.13 -3.75 -5.59
N SER A 35 -8.65 -4.26 -4.48
CA SER A 35 -8.99 -3.46 -3.31
C SER A 35 -8.20 -3.85 -2.06
N ARG A 36 -7.47 -4.97 -2.06
CA ARG A 36 -6.82 -5.50 -0.85
C ARG A 36 -5.34 -5.15 -0.76
N ILE A 37 -5.01 -4.23 0.13
CA ILE A 37 -3.67 -3.67 0.28
C ILE A 37 -3.15 -3.88 1.71
N TYR A 38 -1.91 -4.31 1.85
CA TYR A 38 -1.20 -4.36 3.13
C TYR A 38 -0.27 -3.17 3.26
N LYS A 39 -0.26 -2.54 4.42
CA LYS A 39 0.62 -1.44 4.76
C LYS A 39 1.75 -1.99 5.62
N PHE A 40 2.99 -1.79 5.21
CA PHE A 40 4.19 -2.25 5.91
C PHE A 40 5.07 -1.06 6.29
N ASP A 41 5.68 -1.15 7.46
CA ASP A 41 6.75 -0.26 7.90
C ASP A 41 8.09 -0.86 7.49
N LEU A 42 8.84 -0.16 6.64
CA LEU A 42 10.15 -0.59 6.15
C LEU A 42 11.23 -0.53 7.24
N LEU A 43 11.09 0.35 8.24
CA LEU A 43 12.05 0.45 9.34
C LEU A 43 11.91 -0.70 10.33
N SER A 44 10.68 -1.02 10.70
CA SER A 44 10.37 -2.08 11.66
C SER A 44 10.26 -3.46 11.01
N GLY A 45 10.10 -3.51 9.68
CA GLY A 45 9.84 -4.74 8.92
C GLY A 45 8.49 -5.39 9.25
N ARG A 46 7.56 -4.62 9.83
CA ARG A 46 6.28 -5.14 10.35
C ARG A 46 5.13 -4.68 9.47
N MET A 47 4.16 -5.57 9.30
CA MET A 47 2.85 -5.19 8.76
C MET A 47 2.17 -4.27 9.78
N ILE A 48 1.83 -3.07 9.34
CA ILE A 48 1.10 -2.08 10.13
C ILE A 48 -0.39 -2.36 10.04
N ASP A 49 -0.90 -2.55 8.80
CA ASP A 49 -2.33 -2.54 8.55
C ASP A 49 -2.74 -3.36 7.33
N LYS A 50 -4.01 -3.75 7.28
CA LYS A 50 -4.67 -4.38 6.15
C LYS A 50 -5.85 -3.52 5.75
N ILE A 51 -5.73 -2.94 4.56
CA ILE A 51 -6.67 -1.97 4.03
C ILE A 51 -7.47 -2.66 2.93
N GLU A 52 -8.79 -2.62 3.06
CA GLU A 52 -9.70 -2.98 1.98
C GLU A 52 -10.34 -1.70 1.46
N MET A 53 -10.04 -1.37 0.21
CA MET A 53 -10.45 -0.13 -0.43
C MET A 53 -11.84 -0.32 -1.03
N SER A 54 -12.89 0.08 -0.31
CA SER A 54 -14.29 0.12 -0.75
C SER A 54 -14.49 1.06 -1.94
#